data_AF-A0A7W7VA51-F1
#
_entry.id   AF-A0A7W7VA51-F1
#
_cell.length_a   1.000
_cell.length_b   1.000
_cell.length_c   1.000
_cell.angle_alpha   90.00
_cell.angle_beta   90.00
_cell.angle_gamma   90.00
#
_symmetry.space_group_name_H-M   'P 1'
#
loop_
_entity.id
_entity.type
_entity.pdbx_description
1 polymer ?
#
loop_
_entity_poly.entity_id
_entity_poly.type
_entity_poly.pdbx_seq_one_letter_code
_entity_poly.pdbx_strand_id
1 'polypeptide(L)'
;MDGDTLFTIGALARRTGLTVKTIRFYSDTGIVPPTDRSPAGYRLYDIGALARLDLVRTLRDLGLDLAVIRQVLDREVSVPEVAAAHADALEAQIRTLRLRRAVLRAVAKRGSTPEEMDLMHKLAKLSDDERRRFINDFIDDTFGGFDANADFVDMMRSAMPELPDDPEPNQVDAWVELAELTQDPDFRAAVRRMAEYQAAERAQGDVTGLHHDLTETVRDTVGRALDVGIAPASAEATPILDALTARYAQTFSRADDADLRHWLLTRLEIAGDPRAERYWHLLAVINGWPVPPSLAPVFTWFTEALRTHTPQQSRVQ
;
A
#
# COMPACT_ATOMS: atom_id res chain seq x y z
N MET A 1 41.08 24.65 35.41
CA MET A 1 40.60 25.99 35.77
C MET A 1 40.84 26.88 34.57
N ASP A 2 39.86 26.99 33.66
CA ASP A 2 39.91 27.84 32.45
C ASP A 2 38.71 28.82 32.41
N GLY A 3 38.05 29.06 33.55
CA GLY A 3 36.79 29.81 33.64
C GLY A 3 36.90 31.33 33.45
N ASP A 4 38.10 31.91 33.52
CA ASP A 4 38.30 33.37 33.52
C ASP A 4 38.64 33.97 32.14
N THR A 5 38.76 33.16 31.09
CA THR A 5 39.09 33.71 29.77
C THR A 5 37.87 34.36 29.13
N LEU A 6 37.85 35.70 29.15
CA LEU A 6 36.82 36.51 28.51
C LEU A 6 37.22 36.90 27.08
N PHE A 7 36.30 36.74 26.15
CA PHE A 7 36.43 37.06 24.73
C PHE A 7 35.57 38.27 24.38
N THR A 8 36.13 39.15 23.54
CA THR A 8 35.32 40.17 22.86
C THR A 8 34.47 39.54 21.77
N ILE A 9 33.42 40.25 21.34
CA ILE A 9 32.55 39.79 20.24
C ILE A 9 33.32 39.49 18.95
N GLY A 10 34.39 40.23 18.66
CA GLY A 10 35.23 40.00 17.49
C GLY A 10 36.12 38.75 17.63
N ALA A 11 36.55 38.43 18.84
CA ALA A 11 37.29 37.20 19.12
C ALA A 11 36.37 35.96 19.02
N LEU A 12 35.14 36.07 19.53
CA LEU A 12 34.10 35.05 19.35
C LEU A 12 33.78 34.82 17.87
N ALA A 13 33.56 35.89 17.10
CA ALA A 13 33.28 35.80 15.66
C ALA A 13 34.36 35.01 14.90
N ARG A 14 35.63 35.25 15.22
CA ARG A 14 36.75 34.49 14.62
C ARG A 14 36.79 33.02 15.03
N ARG A 15 36.36 32.70 16.26
CA ARG A 15 36.38 31.32 16.79
C ARG A 15 35.19 30.49 16.31
N THR A 16 34.01 31.08 16.25
CA THR A 16 32.76 30.37 15.86
C THR A 16 32.47 30.44 14.37
N GLY A 17 33.16 31.32 13.63
CA GLY A 17 32.87 31.61 12.22
C GLY A 17 31.59 32.44 12.01
N LEU A 18 30.88 32.80 13.08
CA LEU A 18 29.70 33.64 13.01
C LEU A 18 30.08 35.10 12.78
N THR A 19 29.22 35.84 12.06
CA THR A 19 29.44 37.28 11.91
C THR A 19 29.24 38.00 13.24
N VAL A 20 29.96 39.12 13.44
CA VAL A 20 29.76 40.00 14.61
C VAL A 20 28.31 40.45 14.72
N LYS A 21 27.63 40.66 13.58
CA LYS A 21 26.20 41.03 13.54
C LYS A 21 25.32 39.92 14.12
N THR A 22 25.59 38.66 13.78
CA THR A 22 24.85 37.49 14.28
C THR A 22 25.03 37.34 15.79
N ILE A 23 26.27 37.44 16.29
CA ILE A 23 26.54 37.34 17.74
C ILE A 23 25.88 38.51 18.50
N ARG A 24 25.89 39.71 17.91
CA ARG A 24 25.22 40.88 18.51
C ARG A 24 23.72 40.65 18.60
N PHE A 25 23.11 40.13 17.53
CA PHE A 25 21.69 39.77 17.53
C PHE A 25 21.36 38.72 18.61
N TYR A 26 22.15 37.65 18.75
CA TYR A 26 21.94 36.66 19.81
C TYR A 26 22.13 37.23 21.22
N SER A 27 23.05 38.18 21.37
CA SER A 27 23.23 38.88 22.64
C SER A 27 22.05 39.78 22.99
N ASP A 28 21.58 40.57 22.02
CA ASP A 28 20.48 41.51 22.22
C ASP A 28 19.13 40.80 22.45
N THR A 29 18.97 39.60 21.88
CA THR A 29 17.78 38.75 22.06
C THR A 29 17.86 37.80 23.26
N GLY A 30 18.92 37.91 24.08
CA GLY A 30 19.11 37.12 25.29
C GLY A 30 19.48 35.65 25.05
N ILE A 31 19.72 35.26 23.80
CA ILE A 31 20.11 33.89 23.45
C ILE A 31 21.52 33.59 23.90
N VAL A 32 22.43 34.57 23.80
CA VAL A 32 23.78 34.48 24.35
C VAL A 32 24.06 35.76 25.12
N PRO A 33 23.60 35.87 26.38
CA PRO A 33 23.83 37.08 27.17
C PRO A 33 25.34 37.27 27.38
N PRO A 34 25.81 38.53 27.43
CA PRO A 34 27.21 38.80 27.75
C PRO A 34 27.49 38.38 29.20
N THR A 35 28.62 37.72 29.43
CA THR A 35 29.08 37.34 30.78
C THR A 35 29.42 38.59 31.59
N ASP A 36 30.07 39.58 30.95
CA ASP A 36 30.45 40.83 31.60
C ASP A 36 30.62 41.97 30.58
N ARG A 37 31.02 43.16 31.05
CA ARG A 37 31.44 44.28 30.24
C ARG A 37 32.82 44.77 30.65
N SER A 38 33.63 45.12 29.66
CA SER A 38 34.93 45.76 29.93
C SER A 38 34.74 47.14 30.57
N PRO A 39 35.78 47.72 31.19
CA PRO A 39 35.74 49.10 31.71
C PRO A 39 35.37 50.16 30.65
N ALA A 40 35.64 49.87 29.37
CA ALA A 40 35.25 50.72 28.24
C ALA A 40 33.83 50.44 27.70
N GLY A 41 33.06 49.55 28.34
CA GLY A 41 31.67 49.23 28.03
C GLY A 41 31.46 48.10 26.99
N TYR A 42 32.51 47.45 26.50
CA TYR A 42 32.41 46.38 25.50
C TYR A 42 31.88 45.08 26.11
N ARG A 43 30.99 44.38 25.40
CA ARG A 43 30.49 43.04 25.81
C ARG A 43 31.63 42.01 25.82
N LEU A 44 31.73 41.28 26.92
CA LEU A 44 32.67 40.19 27.16
C LEU A 44 31.92 38.87 27.38
N TYR A 45 32.52 37.78 26.94
CA TYR A 45 31.89 36.46 26.90
C TYR A 45 32.89 35.38 27.31
N ASP A 46 32.47 34.45 28.15
CA ASP A 46 33.30 33.32 28.58
C ASP A 46 33.28 32.14 27.59
N ILE A 47 33.91 31.03 28.00
CA ILE A 47 33.90 29.77 27.26
C ILE A 47 32.50 29.14 27.21
N GLY A 48 31.64 29.36 28.20
CA GLY A 48 30.26 28.90 28.21
C GLY A 48 29.43 29.57 27.10
N ALA A 49 29.63 30.87 26.88
CA ALA A 49 29.04 31.61 25.77
C ALA A 49 29.55 31.12 24.41
N LEU A 50 30.82 30.71 24.31
CA LEU A 50 31.35 30.05 23.11
C LEU A 50 30.64 28.72 22.83
N ALA A 51 30.55 27.84 23.83
CA ALA A 51 29.83 26.56 23.70
C ALA A 51 28.34 26.76 23.37
N ARG A 52 27.71 27.79 23.96
CA ARG A 52 26.32 28.18 23.68
C ARG A 52 26.15 28.63 22.23
N LEU A 53 27.08 29.42 21.69
CA LEU A 53 27.06 29.84 20.28
C LEU A 53 27.27 28.67 19.31
N ASP A 54 28.17 27.75 19.64
CA ASP A 54 28.38 26.55 18.82
C ASP A 54 27.13 25.66 18.79
N LEU A 55 26.47 25.46 19.94
CA LEU A 55 25.21 24.72 20.00
C LEU A 55 24.10 25.41 19.21
N VAL A 56 23.92 26.73 19.34
CA VAL A 56 22.95 27.49 18.54
C VAL A 56 23.21 27.31 17.05
N ARG A 57 24.47 27.39 16.62
CA ARG A 57 24.86 27.21 15.23
C ARG A 57 24.49 25.81 14.74
N THR A 58 24.88 24.76 15.46
CA THR A 58 24.56 23.37 15.10
C THR A 58 23.05 23.15 14.99
N LEU A 59 22.27 23.62 15.95
CA LEU A 59 20.81 23.45 15.92
C LEU A 59 20.16 24.26 14.78
N ARG A 60 20.66 25.46 14.48
CA ARG A 60 20.22 26.24 13.32
C ARG A 60 20.56 25.56 11.99
N ASP A 61 21.74 24.98 11.87
CA ASP A 61 22.18 24.24 10.68
C ASP A 61 21.32 22.98 10.47
N LEU A 62 20.82 22.38 11.56
CA LEU A 62 19.87 21.26 11.54
C LEU A 62 18.41 21.70 11.27
N GLY A 63 18.15 22.99 11.05
CA GLY A 63 16.83 23.50 10.67
C GLY A 63 15.91 23.89 11.83
N LEU A 64 16.38 23.82 13.08
CA LEU A 64 15.57 24.24 14.22
C LEU A 64 15.37 25.75 14.23
N ASP A 65 14.16 26.17 14.60
CA ASP A 65 13.87 27.58 14.79
C ASP A 65 14.50 28.12 16.09
N LEU A 66 14.58 29.44 16.17
CA LEU A 66 15.26 30.12 17.27
C LEU A 66 14.50 30.03 18.61
N ALA A 67 13.18 29.80 18.57
CA ALA A 67 12.35 29.69 19.77
C ALA A 67 12.61 28.35 20.46
N VAL A 68 12.63 27.25 19.70
CA VAL A 68 12.98 25.91 20.19
C VAL A 68 14.41 25.87 20.71
N ILE A 69 15.35 26.49 19.99
CA ILE A 69 16.74 26.59 20.46
C ILE A 69 16.82 27.30 21.82
N ARG A 70 16.02 28.34 22.05
CA ARG A 70 15.98 29.01 23.35
C ARG A 70 15.50 28.08 24.46
N GLN A 71 14.44 27.28 24.23
CA GLN A 71 13.94 26.31 25.22
C GLN A 71 15.01 25.27 25.58
N VAL A 72 15.74 24.76 24.59
CA VAL A 72 16.88 23.84 24.79
C VAL A 72 17.97 24.50 25.65
N LEU A 73 18.32 25.74 25.30
CA LEU A 73 19.34 26.50 25.98
C LEU A 73 18.99 26.89 27.42
N ASP A 74 17.70 27.05 27.70
CA ASP A 74 17.16 27.36 29.02
C ASP A 74 16.80 26.08 29.81
N ARG A 75 17.13 24.91 29.23
CA ARG A 75 16.93 23.56 29.80
C ARG A 75 15.47 23.20 30.08
N GLU A 76 14.55 23.86 29.37
CA GLU A 76 13.12 23.53 29.42
C GLU A 76 12.82 22.23 28.68
N VAL A 77 13.62 21.92 27.66
CA VAL A 77 13.59 20.69 26.85
C VAL A 77 15.01 20.21 26.59
N SER A 78 15.20 18.91 26.42
CA SER A 78 16.54 18.37 26.13
C SER A 78 16.87 18.39 24.63
N VAL A 79 18.16 18.46 24.29
CA VAL A 79 18.61 18.35 22.89
C VAL A 79 18.13 17.04 22.23
N PRO A 80 18.21 15.85 22.88
CA PRO A 80 17.75 14.61 22.26
C PRO A 80 16.24 14.59 21.96
N GLU A 81 15.39 15.10 22.86
CA GLU A 81 13.94 15.14 22.65
C GLU A 81 13.58 16.01 21.45
N VAL A 82 14.17 17.21 21.36
CA VAL A 82 13.91 18.12 20.25
C VAL A 82 14.45 17.57 18.94
N ALA A 83 15.64 16.96 18.96
CA ALA A 83 16.23 16.35 17.77
C ALA A 83 15.37 15.19 17.24
N ALA A 84 14.85 14.33 18.13
CA ALA A 84 13.95 13.24 17.76
C ALA A 84 12.65 13.77 17.14
N ALA A 85 11.99 14.72 17.81
CA ALA A 85 10.75 15.31 17.30
C ALA A 85 10.95 16.00 15.93
N HIS A 86 12.10 16.66 15.73
CA HIS A 86 12.42 17.29 14.44
C HIS A 86 12.73 16.26 13.36
N ALA A 87 13.44 15.17 13.71
CA ALA A 87 13.68 14.05 12.80
C ALA A 87 12.36 13.41 12.34
N ASP A 88 11.43 13.13 13.27
CA ASP A 88 10.11 12.58 12.94
C ASP A 88 9.32 13.51 12.00
N ALA A 89 9.38 14.83 12.26
CA ALA A 89 8.74 15.82 11.42
C ALA A 89 9.37 15.88 10.00
N LEU A 90 10.69 15.76 9.89
CA LEU A 90 11.40 15.68 8.62
C LEU A 90 11.07 14.39 7.87
N GLU A 91 10.99 13.25 8.56
CA GLU A 91 10.57 11.99 7.96
C GLU A 91 9.16 12.09 7.38
N ALA A 92 8.21 12.70 8.10
CA ALA A 92 6.86 12.95 7.59
C ALA A 92 6.86 13.84 6.32
N GLN A 93 7.73 14.87 6.29
CA GLN A 93 7.92 15.70 5.10
C GLN A 93 8.52 14.91 3.94
N ILE A 94 9.52 14.07 4.20
CA ILE A 94 10.18 13.22 3.20
C ILE A 94 9.16 12.23 2.61
N ARG A 95 8.35 11.56 3.43
CA ARG A 95 7.26 10.67 2.97
C ARG A 95 6.30 11.42 2.04
N THR A 96 5.87 12.62 2.45
CA THR A 96 5.00 13.48 1.63
C THR A 96 5.63 13.85 0.28
N LEU A 97 6.92 14.19 0.27
CA LEU A 97 7.64 14.58 -0.95
C LEU A 97 7.87 13.39 -1.89
N ARG A 98 8.18 12.20 -1.34
CA ARG A 98 8.34 10.95 -2.11
C ARG A 98 7.05 10.58 -2.82
N LEU A 99 5.92 10.61 -2.12
CA LEU A 99 4.61 10.35 -2.70
C LEU A 99 4.27 11.35 -3.82
N ARG A 100 4.46 12.66 -3.59
CA ARG A 100 4.27 13.68 -4.63
C ARG A 100 5.12 13.43 -5.87
N ARG A 101 6.38 13.04 -5.67
CA ARG A 101 7.30 12.67 -6.76
C ARG A 101 6.79 11.45 -7.54
N ALA A 102 6.32 10.41 -6.86
CA ALA A 102 5.79 9.20 -7.48
C ALA A 102 4.56 9.51 -8.33
N VAL A 103 3.62 10.31 -7.81
CA VAL A 103 2.42 10.79 -8.54
C VAL A 103 2.80 11.55 -9.80
N LEU A 104 3.73 12.50 -9.70
CA LEU A 104 4.16 13.29 -10.86
C LEU A 104 4.80 12.40 -11.94
N ARG A 105 5.54 11.36 -11.55
CA ARG A 105 6.13 10.41 -12.50
C ARG A 105 5.06 9.52 -13.17
N ALA A 106 4.08 9.06 -12.40
CA ALA A 106 2.95 8.29 -12.89
C ALA A 106 2.14 9.08 -13.94
N VAL A 107 1.78 10.33 -13.60
CA VAL A 107 1.10 11.28 -14.50
C VAL A 107 1.89 11.50 -15.80
N ALA A 108 3.20 11.77 -15.68
CA ALA A 108 4.06 12.02 -16.82
C ALA A 108 4.15 10.81 -17.77
N LYS A 109 4.04 9.60 -17.23
CA LYS A 109 4.08 8.34 -18.00
C LYS A 109 2.76 8.08 -18.73
N ARG A 110 1.61 8.35 -18.11
CA ARG A 110 0.28 8.12 -18.70
C ARG A 110 -0.11 9.14 -19.78
N GLY A 111 0.46 10.35 -19.72
CA GLY A 111 -0.01 11.45 -20.58
C GLY A 111 -1.41 11.92 -20.19
N SER A 112 -1.71 11.92 -18.89
CA SER A 112 -3.04 12.10 -18.33
C SER A 112 -3.68 13.45 -18.63
N THR A 113 -5.02 13.47 -18.66
CA THR A 113 -5.80 14.70 -18.74
C THR A 113 -5.75 15.50 -17.42
N PRO A 114 -6.12 16.79 -17.42
CA PRO A 114 -6.22 17.58 -16.19
C PRO A 114 -7.14 16.95 -15.13
N GLU A 115 -8.24 16.32 -15.54
CA GLU A 115 -9.19 15.65 -14.64
C GLU A 115 -8.58 14.39 -14.02
N GLU A 116 -7.85 13.60 -14.81
CA GLU A 116 -7.12 12.43 -14.32
C GLU A 116 -5.99 12.84 -13.38
N MET A 117 -5.26 13.92 -13.68
CA MET A 117 -4.25 14.47 -12.78
C MET A 117 -4.83 14.86 -11.43
N ASP A 118 -5.99 15.52 -11.41
CA ASP A 118 -6.68 15.92 -10.19
C ASP A 118 -7.17 14.71 -9.38
N LEU A 119 -7.68 13.68 -10.06
CA LEU A 119 -8.10 12.43 -9.43
C LEU A 119 -6.91 11.68 -8.83
N MET A 120 -5.82 11.51 -9.58
CA MET A 120 -4.57 10.90 -9.10
C MET A 120 -3.98 11.67 -7.93
N HIS A 121 -4.00 13.01 -8.00
CA HIS A 121 -3.50 13.87 -6.95
C HIS A 121 -4.32 13.73 -5.66
N LYS A 122 -5.65 13.65 -5.78
CA LYS A 122 -6.55 13.40 -4.64
C LYS A 122 -6.34 12.01 -4.06
N LEU A 123 -6.36 10.98 -4.90
CA LEU A 123 -6.23 9.58 -4.49
C LEU A 123 -4.90 9.28 -3.82
N ALA A 124 -3.80 9.84 -4.34
CA ALA A 124 -2.50 9.67 -3.72
C ALA A 124 -2.35 10.46 -2.42
N LYS A 125 -3.08 11.56 -2.24
CA LYS A 125 -3.06 12.35 -1.00
C LYS A 125 -3.98 11.81 0.10
N LEU A 126 -4.82 10.82 -0.21
CA LEU A 126 -5.60 10.16 0.83
C LEU A 126 -4.64 9.60 1.88
N SER A 127 -4.92 9.92 3.14
CA SER A 127 -4.29 9.27 4.29
C SER A 127 -4.53 7.76 4.23
N ASP A 128 -3.69 6.97 4.90
CA ASP A 128 -3.85 5.52 4.95
C ASP A 128 -5.25 5.15 5.48
N ASP A 129 -5.77 5.90 6.45
CA ASP A 129 -7.12 5.72 6.99
C ASP A 129 -8.23 6.03 5.98
N GLU A 130 -8.03 7.00 5.09
CA GLU A 130 -8.99 7.30 4.02
C GLU A 130 -8.95 6.22 2.93
N ARG A 131 -7.76 5.72 2.57
CA ARG A 131 -7.64 4.61 1.61
C ARG A 131 -8.29 3.33 2.14
N ARG A 132 -8.05 3.01 3.41
CA ARG A 132 -8.70 1.88 4.10
C ARG A 132 -10.22 2.04 4.14
N ARG A 133 -10.72 3.23 4.50
CA ARG A 133 -12.16 3.51 4.47
C ARG A 133 -12.74 3.30 3.08
N PHE A 134 -12.10 3.82 2.04
CA PHE A 134 -12.57 3.69 0.67
C PHE A 134 -12.74 2.22 0.22
N ILE A 135 -11.79 1.35 0.57
CA ILE A 135 -11.91 -0.08 0.24
C ILE A 135 -12.93 -0.80 1.14
N ASN A 136 -12.99 -0.45 2.43
CA ASN A 136 -14.01 -1.01 3.33
C ASN A 136 -15.42 -0.65 2.88
N ASP A 137 -15.67 0.59 2.44
CA ASP A 137 -16.96 1.01 1.90
C ASP A 137 -17.33 0.18 0.66
N PHE A 138 -16.35 -0.09 -0.22
CA PHE A 138 -16.56 -1.00 -1.35
C PHE A 138 -16.92 -2.44 -0.90
N ILE A 139 -16.23 -2.98 0.10
CA ILE A 139 -16.50 -4.31 0.65
C ILE A 139 -17.92 -4.33 1.27
N ASP A 140 -18.27 -3.34 2.07
CA ASP A 140 -19.55 -3.27 2.75
C ASP A 140 -20.72 -3.08 1.77
N ASP A 141 -20.57 -2.22 0.75
CA ASP A 141 -21.55 -2.04 -0.34
C ASP A 141 -21.79 -3.31 -1.16
N THR A 142 -20.74 -4.14 -1.29
CA THR A 142 -20.77 -5.33 -2.14
C THR A 142 -21.24 -6.57 -1.38
N PHE A 143 -20.84 -6.72 -0.11
CA PHE A 143 -21.05 -7.93 0.69
C PHE A 143 -21.95 -7.74 1.91
N GLY A 144 -22.14 -6.51 2.40
CA GLY A 144 -22.82 -6.25 3.69
C GLY A 144 -24.31 -6.64 3.76
N GLY A 145 -24.95 -6.91 2.61
CA GLY A 145 -26.34 -7.36 2.53
C GLY A 145 -26.54 -8.87 2.35
N PHE A 146 -25.48 -9.65 2.21
CA PHE A 146 -25.56 -11.07 1.90
C PHE A 146 -24.96 -11.91 3.03
N ASP A 147 -25.41 -13.16 3.17
CA ASP A 147 -24.65 -14.18 3.90
C ASP A 147 -23.42 -14.53 3.06
N ALA A 148 -22.47 -13.60 2.94
CA ALA A 148 -21.21 -13.77 2.21
C ALA A 148 -20.26 -14.68 3.01
N ASN A 149 -19.27 -15.26 2.34
CA ASN A 149 -18.33 -16.16 3.00
C ASN A 149 -17.47 -15.30 3.94
N ALA A 150 -17.62 -15.47 5.25
CA ALA A 150 -16.93 -14.67 6.26
C ALA A 150 -15.41 -14.71 6.06
N ASP A 151 -14.84 -15.89 5.77
CA ASP A 151 -13.41 -16.06 5.52
C ASP A 151 -12.95 -15.27 4.29
N PHE A 152 -13.78 -15.20 3.24
CA PHE A 152 -13.47 -14.43 2.04
C PHE A 152 -13.50 -12.92 2.30
N VAL A 153 -14.51 -12.44 3.04
CA VAL A 153 -14.62 -11.03 3.42
C VAL A 153 -13.47 -10.63 4.33
N ASP A 154 -13.10 -11.48 5.29
CA ASP A 154 -11.97 -11.26 6.18
C ASP A 154 -10.63 -11.25 5.42
N MET A 155 -10.47 -12.12 4.42
CA MET A 155 -9.31 -12.09 3.53
C MET A 155 -9.24 -10.78 2.75
N MET A 156 -10.35 -10.30 2.17
CA MET A 156 -10.38 -9.00 1.46
C MET A 156 -10.05 -7.83 2.39
N ARG A 157 -10.61 -7.82 3.61
CA ARG A 157 -10.33 -6.80 4.62
C ARG A 157 -8.91 -6.86 5.16
N SER A 158 -8.29 -8.04 5.16
CA SER A 158 -6.87 -8.21 5.53
C SER A 158 -5.92 -7.77 4.40
N ALA A 159 -6.36 -7.88 3.16
CA ALA A 159 -5.57 -7.52 1.98
C ALA A 159 -5.71 -6.03 1.60
N MET A 160 -5.51 -5.13 2.56
CA MET A 160 -5.61 -3.68 2.30
C MET A 160 -4.49 -3.16 1.40
N PRO A 161 -4.77 -2.16 0.55
CA PRO A 161 -3.74 -1.48 -0.22
C PRO A 161 -2.94 -0.54 0.67
N GLU A 162 -1.67 -0.88 0.90
CA GLU A 162 -0.72 -0.06 1.63
C GLU A 162 0.43 0.37 0.71
N LEU A 163 0.55 1.67 0.46
CA LEU A 163 1.68 2.22 -0.29
C LEU A 163 2.90 2.32 0.65
N PRO A 164 4.09 1.91 0.22
CA PRO A 164 5.30 2.07 1.02
C PRO A 164 5.71 3.54 1.15
N ASP A 165 6.58 3.84 2.11
CA ASP A 165 7.08 5.20 2.39
C ASP A 165 7.79 5.88 1.20
N ASP A 166 8.35 5.08 0.28
CA ASP A 166 8.90 5.53 -1.00
C ASP A 166 8.25 4.72 -2.13
N PRO A 167 7.05 5.09 -2.57
CA PRO A 167 6.32 4.31 -3.57
C PRO A 167 6.93 4.51 -4.96
N GLU A 168 7.05 3.41 -5.70
CA GLU A 168 7.41 3.45 -7.11
C GLU A 168 6.21 3.91 -7.97
N PRO A 169 6.45 4.53 -9.14
CA PRO A 169 5.35 5.05 -9.98
C PRO A 169 4.29 4.02 -10.35
N ASN A 170 4.68 2.76 -10.57
CA ASN A 170 3.76 1.67 -10.87
C ASN A 170 2.83 1.30 -9.70
N GLN A 171 3.26 1.52 -8.45
CA GLN A 171 2.41 1.29 -7.27
C GLN A 171 1.34 2.37 -7.16
N VAL A 172 1.69 3.62 -7.49
CA VAL A 172 0.72 4.71 -7.58
C VAL A 172 -0.26 4.49 -8.74
N ASP A 173 0.24 4.07 -9.92
CA ASP A 173 -0.61 3.69 -11.05
C ASP A 173 -1.60 2.59 -10.66
N ALA A 174 -1.12 1.55 -9.96
CA ALA A 174 -1.95 0.44 -9.51
C ALA A 174 -2.99 0.87 -8.46
N TRP A 175 -2.64 1.78 -7.56
CA TRP A 175 -3.60 2.34 -6.59
C TRP A 175 -4.73 3.10 -7.29
N VAL A 176 -4.41 3.92 -8.28
CA VAL A 176 -5.41 4.69 -9.04
C VAL A 176 -6.33 3.73 -9.79
N GLU A 177 -5.76 2.75 -10.47
CA GLU A 177 -6.55 1.74 -11.19
C GLU A 177 -7.42 0.91 -10.24
N LEU A 178 -6.94 0.57 -9.04
CA LEU A 178 -7.74 -0.11 -8.02
C LEU A 178 -8.93 0.76 -7.58
N ALA A 179 -8.70 2.06 -7.39
CA ALA A 179 -9.75 2.99 -7.02
C ALA A 179 -10.81 3.14 -8.12
N GLU A 180 -10.39 3.20 -9.39
CA GLU A 180 -11.29 3.19 -10.55
C GLU A 180 -12.09 1.87 -10.62
N LEU A 181 -11.41 0.74 -10.48
CA LEU A 181 -12.01 -0.59 -10.56
C LEU A 181 -13.07 -0.81 -9.47
N THR A 182 -12.80 -0.41 -8.23
CA THR A 182 -13.76 -0.54 -7.11
C THR A 182 -14.96 0.41 -7.22
N GLN A 183 -14.91 1.39 -8.12
CA GLN A 183 -16.06 2.24 -8.49
C GLN A 183 -16.80 1.75 -9.74
N ASP A 184 -16.23 0.84 -10.52
CA ASP A 184 -16.84 0.28 -11.73
C ASP A 184 -18.15 -0.47 -11.38
N PRO A 185 -19.31 -0.02 -11.88
CA PRO A 185 -20.60 -0.67 -11.64
C PRO A 185 -20.64 -2.12 -12.11
N ASP A 186 -19.99 -2.45 -13.23
CA ASP A 186 -20.02 -3.79 -13.79
C ASP A 186 -19.13 -4.74 -12.98
N PHE A 187 -18.00 -4.24 -12.45
CA PHE A 187 -17.17 -4.99 -11.52
C PHE A 187 -17.92 -5.25 -10.21
N ARG A 188 -18.53 -4.22 -9.61
CA ARG A 188 -19.37 -4.38 -8.41
C ARG A 188 -20.48 -5.40 -8.63
N ALA A 189 -21.14 -5.38 -9.78
CA ALA A 189 -22.16 -6.35 -10.14
C ALA A 189 -21.59 -7.77 -10.28
N ALA A 190 -20.39 -7.93 -10.84
CA ALA A 190 -19.73 -9.23 -10.95
C ALA A 190 -19.37 -9.83 -9.59
N VAL A 191 -18.77 -9.02 -8.70
CA VAL A 191 -18.42 -9.44 -7.35
C VAL A 191 -19.69 -9.79 -6.55
N ARG A 192 -20.76 -9.01 -6.70
CA ARG A 192 -22.06 -9.32 -6.09
C ARG A 192 -22.64 -10.66 -6.57
N ARG A 193 -22.63 -10.94 -7.88
CA ARG A 193 -23.07 -12.25 -8.41
C ARG A 193 -22.26 -13.41 -7.82
N MET A 194 -20.95 -13.22 -7.64
CA MET A 194 -20.10 -14.21 -7.00
C MET A 194 -20.48 -14.43 -5.52
N ALA A 195 -20.75 -13.35 -4.78
CA ALA A 195 -21.19 -13.41 -3.39
C ALA A 195 -22.54 -14.13 -3.25
N GLU A 196 -23.52 -13.76 -4.08
CA GLU A 196 -24.86 -14.38 -4.13
C GLU A 196 -24.78 -15.87 -4.46
N TYR A 197 -23.97 -16.23 -5.45
CA TYR A 197 -23.74 -17.63 -5.81
C TYR A 197 -23.15 -18.44 -4.64
N GLN A 198 -22.12 -17.91 -3.97
CA GLN A 198 -21.54 -18.58 -2.80
C GLN A 198 -22.51 -18.66 -1.61
N ALA A 199 -23.34 -17.63 -1.40
CA ALA A 199 -24.36 -17.65 -0.36
C ALA A 199 -25.42 -18.74 -0.63
N ALA A 200 -25.84 -18.88 -1.88
CA ALA A 200 -26.79 -19.93 -2.29
C ALA A 200 -26.23 -21.34 -2.12
N GLU A 201 -24.94 -21.56 -2.41
CA GLU A 201 -24.25 -22.84 -2.17
C GLU A 201 -24.15 -23.15 -0.67
N ARG A 202 -23.80 -22.17 0.17
CA ARG A 202 -23.75 -22.36 1.63
C ARG A 202 -25.12 -22.63 2.24
N ALA A 203 -26.17 -21.98 1.75
CA ALA A 203 -27.55 -22.28 2.16
C ALA A 203 -27.97 -23.73 1.81
N GLN A 204 -27.33 -24.35 0.81
CA GLN A 204 -27.52 -25.77 0.46
C GLN A 204 -26.63 -26.71 1.28
N GLY A 205 -25.90 -26.20 2.27
CA GLY A 205 -25.07 -26.99 3.19
C GLY A 205 -23.59 -27.07 2.81
N ASP A 206 -23.12 -26.25 1.86
CA ASP A 206 -21.69 -26.16 1.56
C ASP A 206 -20.93 -25.56 2.76
N VAL A 207 -19.98 -26.31 3.33
CA VAL A 207 -19.18 -25.90 4.52
C VAL A 207 -17.68 -25.92 4.24
N THR A 208 -17.29 -26.06 2.97
CA THR A 208 -15.91 -26.33 2.57
C THR A 208 -15.00 -25.11 2.61
N GLY A 209 -15.53 -23.92 2.92
CA GLY A 209 -14.76 -22.69 3.13
C GLY A 209 -14.08 -22.17 1.85
N LEU A 210 -12.93 -21.50 2.02
CA LEU A 210 -12.09 -21.06 0.89
C LEU A 210 -11.34 -22.24 0.26
N HIS A 211 -11.51 -22.43 -1.04
CA HIS A 211 -10.91 -23.55 -1.77
C HIS A 211 -9.53 -23.24 -2.37
N HIS A 212 -8.63 -22.73 -1.54
CA HIS A 212 -7.27 -22.40 -1.99
C HIS A 212 -6.57 -23.62 -2.60
N ASP A 213 -6.57 -24.75 -1.90
CA ASP A 213 -5.95 -26.01 -2.35
C ASP A 213 -6.53 -26.52 -3.67
N LEU A 214 -7.84 -26.34 -3.88
CA LEU A 214 -8.48 -26.74 -5.13
C LEU A 214 -8.05 -25.84 -6.29
N THR A 215 -7.94 -24.54 -6.03
CA THR A 215 -7.48 -23.55 -7.01
C THR A 215 -6.02 -23.82 -7.38
N GLU A 216 -5.16 -24.14 -6.42
CA GLU A 216 -3.79 -24.57 -6.67
C GLU A 216 -3.72 -25.89 -7.44
N THR A 217 -4.53 -26.88 -7.06
CA THR A 217 -4.58 -28.17 -7.77
C THR A 217 -4.97 -27.99 -9.23
N VAL A 218 -5.99 -27.17 -9.51
CA VAL A 218 -6.43 -26.84 -10.87
C VAL A 218 -5.32 -26.10 -11.62
N ARG A 219 -4.72 -25.08 -11.00
CA ARG A 219 -3.60 -24.33 -11.58
C ARG A 219 -2.44 -25.23 -11.97
N ASP A 220 -1.97 -26.08 -11.07
CA ASP A 220 -0.81 -26.92 -11.30
C ASP A 220 -1.09 -27.99 -12.35
N THR A 221 -2.27 -28.60 -12.29
CA THR A 221 -2.64 -29.69 -13.21
C THR A 221 -2.85 -29.17 -14.62
N VAL A 222 -3.62 -28.11 -14.78
CA VAL A 222 -3.87 -27.50 -16.10
C VAL A 222 -2.64 -26.76 -16.60
N GLY A 223 -1.87 -26.11 -15.73
CA GLY A 223 -0.61 -25.47 -16.07
C GLY A 223 0.37 -26.45 -16.72
N ARG A 224 0.57 -27.63 -16.11
CA ARG A 224 1.38 -28.69 -16.74
C ARG A 224 0.85 -29.11 -18.10
N ALA A 225 -0.47 -29.21 -18.26
CA ALA A 225 -1.09 -29.59 -19.53
C ALA A 225 -0.84 -28.54 -20.62
N LEU A 226 -0.92 -27.25 -20.26
CA LEU A 226 -0.59 -26.14 -21.14
C LEU A 226 0.90 -26.14 -21.52
N ASP A 227 1.81 -26.39 -20.57
CA ASP A 227 3.26 -26.41 -20.80
C ASP A 227 3.68 -27.48 -21.82
N VAL A 228 3.00 -28.63 -21.83
CA VAL A 228 3.25 -29.70 -22.82
C VAL A 228 2.38 -29.59 -24.07
N GLY A 229 1.52 -28.57 -24.18
CA GLY A 229 0.71 -28.29 -25.37
C GLY A 229 -0.52 -29.19 -25.55
N ILE A 230 -1.08 -29.75 -24.48
CA ILE A 230 -2.30 -30.56 -24.55
C ILE A 230 -3.51 -29.65 -24.84
N ALA A 231 -4.16 -29.87 -25.98
CA ALA A 231 -5.37 -29.14 -26.33
C ALA A 231 -6.57 -29.61 -25.49
N PRO A 232 -7.46 -28.72 -25.02
CA PRO A 232 -8.59 -29.09 -24.16
C PRO A 232 -9.59 -30.04 -24.82
N ALA A 233 -9.69 -29.99 -26.15
CA ALA A 233 -10.53 -30.89 -26.95
C ALA A 233 -9.86 -32.24 -27.31
N SER A 234 -8.60 -32.46 -26.97
CA SER A 234 -7.91 -33.71 -27.32
C SER A 234 -8.33 -34.88 -26.40
N ALA A 235 -8.11 -36.11 -26.86
CA ALA A 235 -8.32 -37.30 -26.03
C ALA A 235 -7.36 -37.36 -24.83
N GLU A 236 -6.22 -36.66 -24.89
CA GLU A 236 -5.24 -36.58 -23.80
C GLU A 236 -5.74 -35.67 -22.66
N ALA A 237 -6.70 -34.78 -22.94
CA ALA A 237 -7.32 -33.93 -21.93
C ALA A 237 -8.32 -34.68 -21.04
N THR A 238 -8.90 -35.79 -21.50
CA THR A 238 -9.89 -36.58 -20.76
C THR A 238 -9.40 -37.05 -19.38
N PRO A 239 -8.24 -37.73 -19.23
CA PRO A 239 -7.78 -38.15 -17.90
C PRO A 239 -7.46 -36.98 -16.97
N ILE A 240 -7.06 -35.83 -17.51
CA ILE A 240 -6.84 -34.60 -16.73
C ILE A 240 -8.18 -34.08 -16.21
N LEU A 241 -9.17 -34.01 -17.10
CA LEU A 241 -10.51 -33.57 -16.76
C LEU A 241 -11.16 -34.45 -15.70
N ASP A 242 -11.09 -35.78 -15.87
CA ASP A 242 -11.66 -36.75 -14.93
C ASP A 242 -11.03 -36.63 -13.53
N ALA A 243 -9.71 -36.39 -13.46
CA ALA A 243 -9.04 -36.19 -12.18
C ALA A 243 -9.52 -34.90 -11.48
N LEU A 244 -9.73 -33.82 -12.25
CA LEU A 244 -10.26 -32.57 -11.73
C LEU A 244 -11.72 -32.72 -11.29
N THR A 245 -12.61 -33.28 -12.11
CA THR A 245 -14.02 -33.47 -11.75
C THR A 245 -14.16 -34.36 -10.52
N ALA A 246 -13.39 -35.46 -10.42
CA ALA A 246 -13.38 -36.32 -9.25
C ALA A 246 -12.95 -35.57 -7.98
N ARG A 247 -11.97 -34.66 -8.09
CA ARG A 247 -11.52 -33.85 -6.95
C ARG A 247 -12.61 -32.87 -6.50
N TYR A 248 -13.31 -32.23 -7.44
CA TYR A 248 -14.46 -31.38 -7.12
C TYR A 248 -15.62 -32.20 -6.53
N ALA A 249 -15.96 -33.35 -7.11
CA ALA A 249 -16.97 -34.27 -6.59
C ALA A 249 -16.70 -34.63 -5.12
N GLN A 250 -15.45 -35.01 -4.82
CA GLN A 250 -15.03 -35.32 -3.45
C GLN A 250 -15.13 -34.11 -2.52
N THR A 251 -14.63 -32.95 -2.96
CA THR A 251 -14.58 -31.74 -2.12
C THR A 251 -15.98 -31.26 -1.75
N PHE A 252 -16.90 -31.25 -2.72
CA PHE A 252 -18.27 -30.77 -2.53
C PHE A 252 -19.27 -31.87 -2.18
N SER A 253 -18.80 -33.11 -1.96
CA SER A 253 -19.65 -34.29 -1.70
C SER A 253 -20.78 -34.47 -2.73
N ARG A 254 -20.47 -34.23 -4.01
CA ARG A 254 -21.38 -34.38 -5.15
C ARG A 254 -21.05 -35.65 -5.94
N ALA A 255 -22.03 -36.18 -6.68
CA ALA A 255 -21.77 -37.25 -7.63
C ALA A 255 -20.95 -36.72 -8.82
N ASP A 256 -20.00 -37.50 -9.35
CA ASP A 256 -19.28 -37.15 -10.58
C ASP A 256 -20.12 -37.49 -11.81
N ASP A 257 -21.08 -36.63 -12.14
CA ASP A 257 -22.04 -36.82 -13.22
C ASP A 257 -22.17 -35.55 -14.10
N ALA A 258 -23.18 -35.54 -14.98
CA ALA A 258 -23.46 -34.41 -15.86
C ALA A 258 -23.88 -33.14 -15.07
N ASP A 259 -24.52 -33.31 -13.92
CA ASP A 259 -24.99 -32.19 -13.09
C ASP A 259 -23.80 -31.50 -12.41
N LEU A 260 -22.81 -32.28 -11.93
CA LEU A 260 -21.53 -31.72 -11.46
C LEU A 260 -20.82 -30.93 -12.55
N ARG A 261 -20.74 -31.47 -13.78
CA ARG A 261 -20.06 -30.79 -14.89
C ARG A 261 -20.73 -29.47 -15.26
N HIS A 262 -22.07 -29.43 -15.28
CA HIS A 262 -22.82 -28.20 -15.51
C HIS A 262 -22.61 -27.18 -14.39
N TRP A 263 -22.66 -27.64 -13.14
CA TRP A 263 -22.39 -26.82 -11.97
C TRP A 263 -20.96 -26.24 -11.97
N LEU A 264 -19.96 -27.04 -12.36
CA LEU A 264 -18.57 -26.59 -12.48
C LEU A 264 -18.40 -25.51 -13.54
N LEU A 265 -19.07 -25.63 -14.69
CA LEU A 265 -19.03 -24.60 -15.73
C LEU A 265 -19.54 -23.26 -15.19
N THR A 266 -20.71 -23.25 -14.53
CA THR A 266 -21.24 -22.02 -13.92
C THR A 266 -20.28 -21.46 -12.87
N ARG A 267 -19.70 -22.32 -12.02
CA ARG A 267 -18.75 -21.90 -10.99
C ARG A 267 -17.49 -21.26 -11.59
N LEU A 268 -16.91 -21.85 -12.63
CA LEU A 268 -15.71 -21.36 -13.31
C LEU A 268 -15.97 -20.05 -14.07
N GLU A 269 -17.14 -19.92 -14.71
CA GLU A 269 -17.54 -18.68 -15.39
C GLU A 269 -17.70 -17.51 -14.40
N ILE A 270 -18.26 -17.78 -13.21
CA ILE A 270 -18.39 -16.77 -12.15
C ILE A 270 -17.02 -16.42 -11.55
N ALA A 271 -16.15 -17.41 -11.33
CA ALA A 271 -14.82 -17.22 -10.75
C ALA A 271 -13.80 -16.62 -11.74
N GLY A 272 -14.03 -16.77 -13.04
CA GLY A 272 -13.10 -16.36 -14.10
C GLY A 272 -13.26 -14.93 -14.60
N ASP A 273 -13.94 -14.04 -13.87
CA ASP A 273 -14.03 -12.63 -14.27
C ASP A 273 -12.61 -12.01 -14.26
N PRO A 274 -12.09 -11.50 -15.40
CA PRO A 274 -10.74 -10.97 -15.48
C PRO A 274 -10.50 -9.77 -14.58
N ARG A 275 -11.57 -9.05 -14.19
CA ARG A 275 -11.48 -7.91 -13.27
C ARG A 275 -11.24 -8.35 -11.83
N ALA A 276 -11.77 -9.51 -11.43
CA ALA A 276 -11.50 -10.08 -10.11
C ALA A 276 -10.03 -10.50 -9.99
N GLU A 277 -9.46 -11.09 -11.05
CA GLU A 277 -8.02 -11.37 -11.11
C GLU A 277 -7.21 -10.05 -11.06
N ARG A 278 -7.62 -9.04 -11.83
CA ARG A 278 -6.96 -7.74 -11.86
C ARG A 278 -6.94 -7.06 -10.50
N TYR A 279 -8.03 -7.14 -9.73
CA TYR A 279 -8.10 -6.61 -8.36
C TYR A 279 -6.96 -7.16 -7.48
N TRP A 280 -6.74 -8.47 -7.48
CA TRP A 280 -5.67 -9.11 -6.69
C TRP A 280 -4.28 -8.77 -7.22
N HIS A 281 -4.11 -8.65 -8.53
CA HIS A 281 -2.85 -8.18 -9.11
C HIS A 281 -2.51 -6.76 -8.68
N LEU A 282 -3.48 -5.85 -8.68
CA LEU A 282 -3.29 -4.47 -8.25
C LEU A 282 -2.90 -4.41 -6.78
N LEU A 283 -3.57 -5.16 -5.91
CA LEU A 283 -3.20 -5.27 -4.50
C LEU A 283 -1.78 -5.81 -4.31
N ALA A 284 -1.37 -6.83 -5.08
CA ALA A 284 -0.01 -7.35 -5.01
C ALA A 284 1.03 -6.30 -5.40
N VAL A 285 0.78 -5.54 -6.48
CA VAL A 285 1.68 -4.46 -6.91
C VAL A 285 1.76 -3.35 -5.88
N ILE A 286 0.63 -2.88 -5.35
CA ILE A 286 0.56 -1.80 -4.36
C ILE A 286 1.38 -2.18 -3.12
N ASN A 287 1.13 -3.37 -2.57
CA ASN A 287 1.77 -3.84 -1.34
C ASN A 287 3.19 -4.41 -1.54
N GLY A 288 3.67 -4.52 -2.78
CA GLY A 288 4.97 -5.12 -3.09
C GLY A 288 5.01 -6.65 -2.85
N TRP A 289 3.86 -7.31 -2.89
CA TRP A 289 3.77 -8.77 -2.80
C TRP A 289 4.11 -9.44 -4.14
N PRO A 290 4.47 -10.75 -4.13
CA PRO A 290 4.55 -11.52 -5.36
C PRO A 290 3.23 -11.47 -6.13
N VAL A 291 3.29 -11.05 -7.39
CA VAL A 291 2.09 -11.00 -8.25
C VAL A 291 1.69 -12.44 -8.60
N PRO A 292 0.46 -12.87 -8.26
CA PRO A 292 0.02 -14.22 -8.58
C PRO A 292 -0.05 -14.46 -10.09
N PRO A 293 0.30 -15.65 -10.59
CA PRO A 293 0.17 -15.97 -12.01
C PRO A 293 -1.30 -15.92 -12.45
N SER A 294 -1.52 -15.56 -13.72
CA SER A 294 -2.86 -15.47 -14.28
C SER A 294 -3.57 -16.83 -14.25
N LEU A 295 -4.83 -16.83 -13.81
CA LEU A 295 -5.69 -18.02 -13.85
C LEU A 295 -6.50 -18.07 -15.13
N ALA A 296 -6.56 -16.99 -15.91
CA ALA A 296 -7.34 -16.94 -17.15
C ALA A 296 -7.02 -18.07 -18.15
N PRO A 297 -5.75 -18.43 -18.45
CA PRO A 297 -5.45 -19.55 -19.35
C PRO A 297 -5.92 -20.89 -18.79
N VAL A 298 -5.76 -21.06 -17.47
CA VAL A 298 -6.16 -22.27 -16.74
C VAL A 298 -7.67 -22.45 -16.77
N PHE A 299 -8.43 -21.41 -16.42
CA PHE A 299 -9.88 -21.45 -16.42
C PHE A 299 -10.46 -21.56 -17.83
N THR A 300 -9.83 -20.92 -18.82
CA THR A 300 -10.23 -21.06 -20.24
C THR A 300 -10.08 -22.51 -20.70
N TRP A 301 -8.90 -23.11 -20.47
CA TRP A 301 -8.64 -24.51 -20.83
C TRP A 301 -9.62 -25.45 -20.13
N PHE A 302 -9.85 -25.27 -18.82
CA PHE A 302 -10.72 -26.15 -18.05
C PHE A 302 -12.19 -26.02 -18.48
N THR A 303 -12.65 -24.80 -18.75
CA THR A 303 -14.00 -24.54 -19.25
C THR A 303 -14.21 -25.16 -20.63
N GLU A 304 -13.23 -25.06 -21.53
CA GLU A 304 -13.30 -25.67 -22.86
C GLU A 304 -13.31 -27.19 -22.79
N ALA A 305 -12.43 -27.78 -21.97
CA ALA A 305 -12.39 -29.23 -21.76
C ALA A 305 -13.73 -29.75 -21.19
N LEU A 306 -14.31 -29.07 -20.19
CA LEU A 306 -15.64 -29.40 -19.67
C LEU A 306 -16.71 -29.35 -20.77
N ARG A 307 -16.73 -28.31 -21.61
CA ARG A 307 -17.74 -28.19 -22.69
C ARG A 307 -17.60 -29.26 -23.76
N THR A 308 -16.37 -29.65 -24.13
CA THR A 308 -16.12 -30.62 -25.19
C THR A 308 -16.40 -32.05 -24.75
N HIS A 309 -16.04 -32.40 -23.51
CA HIS A 309 -16.11 -33.78 -23.02
C HIS A 309 -17.36 -34.07 -22.17
N THR A 310 -18.24 -33.09 -21.96
CA THR A 310 -19.57 -33.32 -21.38
C THR A 310 -20.59 -33.61 -22.49
N PRO A 311 -21.18 -34.81 -22.57
CA PRO A 311 -22.21 -35.08 -23.55
C PRO A 311 -23.44 -34.18 -23.33
N GLN A 312 -23.91 -33.50 -24.38
CA GLN A 312 -25.19 -32.78 -24.35
C GLN A 312 -26.30 -33.79 -24.01
N GLN A 313 -27.05 -33.54 -22.94
CA GLN A 313 -28.27 -34.29 -22.65
C GLN A 313 -29.17 -34.23 -23.88
N SER A 314 -29.43 -35.40 -24.47
CA SER A 314 -30.44 -35.53 -25.52
C SER A 314 -31.77 -35.09 -24.92
N ARG A 315 -32.32 -33.97 -25.41
CA ARG A 315 -33.72 -33.61 -25.16
C ARG A 315 -34.56 -34.73 -25.80
N VAL A 316 -34.98 -35.67 -24.98
CA VAL A 316 -36.02 -36.63 -25.35
C VAL A 316 -37.31 -35.83 -25.48
N GLN A 317 -37.79 -35.69 -26.72
CA GLN A 317 -39.16 -35.29 -27.03
C GLN A 317 -40.11 -36.45 -26.73
#